data_AF-Z9JH67-F1
#
_entry.id   AF-Z9JH67-F1
#
_cell.length_a   1.000
_cell.length_b   1.000
_cell.length_c   1.000
_cell.angle_alpha   90.00
_cell.angle_beta   90.00
_cell.angle_gamma   90.00
#
_symmetry.space_group_name_H-M   'P 1'
#
loop_
_entity.id
_entity.type
_entity.pdbx_description
1 polymer ?
#
loop_
_entity_poly.entity_id
_entity_poly.type
_entity_poly.pdbx_seq_one_letter_code
_entity_poly.pdbx_strand_id
1 'polypeptide(L)'
;MTLNLMPPLQHWPPKQALALLLEERARRRRTDRLTDYRPYPKQRQFHAMGAAVRERLLAAGNQLGKTLCAGHEVAMHLTGRYPPWWTGKRFARANHGLAGSETGELTRRGVQRILLGRDVKTDMGSGAIPGACIQGVTWARGVPELVDTVYVQHRR
;
A
#
# COMPACT_ATOMS: atom_id res chain seq x y z
N MET A 1 22.78 -13.98 -8.72
CA MET A 1 22.53 -13.74 -7.28
C MET A 1 23.80 -13.16 -6.70
N THR A 2 24.00 -11.85 -6.85
CA THR A 2 25.17 -11.14 -6.31
C THR A 2 24.99 -10.99 -4.81
N LEU A 3 25.75 -11.78 -4.03
CA LEU A 3 25.93 -11.55 -2.61
C LEU A 3 26.41 -10.10 -2.45
N ASN A 4 25.62 -9.30 -1.73
CA ASN A 4 25.91 -7.89 -1.50
C ASN A 4 27.15 -7.80 -0.61
N LEU A 5 28.32 -7.61 -1.22
CA LEU A 5 29.65 -7.51 -0.59
C LEU A 5 29.84 -6.17 0.14
N MET A 6 28.81 -5.65 0.82
CA MET A 6 28.99 -4.46 1.65
C MET A 6 29.59 -4.88 3.00
N PRO A 7 30.78 -4.35 3.38
CA PRO A 7 31.32 -4.61 4.70
C PRO A 7 30.36 -4.06 5.77
N PRO A 8 30.33 -4.65 6.99
CA PRO A 8 29.44 -4.20 8.05
C PRO A 8 29.58 -2.69 8.30
N LEU A 9 28.46 -2.01 8.59
CA LEU A 9 28.40 -0.54 8.72
C LEU A 9 29.44 0.04 9.70
N GLN A 10 29.84 -0.73 10.71
CA GLN A 10 30.87 -0.36 11.69
C GLN A 10 32.27 -0.09 11.09
N HIS A 11 32.53 -0.53 9.85
CA HIS A 11 33.81 -0.30 9.16
C HIS A 11 33.81 0.97 8.31
N TRP A 12 32.67 1.67 8.20
CA TRP A 12 32.56 2.89 7.42
C TRP A 12 32.80 4.13 8.29
N PRO A 13 33.38 5.21 7.73
CA PRO A 13 33.41 6.51 8.39
C PRO A 13 32.01 6.93 8.87
N PRO A 14 31.84 7.52 10.07
CA PRO A 14 30.52 7.78 10.65
C PRO A 14 29.54 8.52 9.74
N LYS A 15 30.01 9.50 8.96
CA LYS A 15 29.17 10.25 8.02
C LYS A 15 28.68 9.39 6.85
N GLN A 16 29.49 8.45 6.36
CA GLN A 16 29.12 7.54 5.26
C GLN A 16 28.13 6.48 5.76
N ALA A 17 28.38 5.90 6.95
CA ALA A 17 27.44 4.99 7.59
C ALA A 17 26.07 5.66 7.82
N LEU A 18 26.07 6.91 8.31
CA LEU A 18 24.83 7.69 8.48
C LEU A 18 24.10 7.91 7.16
N ALA A 19 24.80 8.27 6.08
CA ALA A 19 24.19 8.47 4.76
C ALA A 19 23.48 7.21 4.26
N LEU A 20 24.13 6.04 4.36
CA LEU A 20 23.54 4.75 3.99
C LEU A 20 22.30 4.40 4.82
N LEU A 21 22.34 4.65 6.13
CA LEU A 21 21.19 4.41 7.01
C LEU A 21 20.01 5.34 6.70
N LEU A 22 20.28 6.61 6.38
CA LEU A 22 19.24 7.56 5.98
C LEU A 22 18.62 7.18 4.63
N GLU A 23 19.43 6.74 3.68
CA GLU A 23 18.96 6.25 2.38
C GLU A 23 18.07 5.01 2.54
N GLU A 24 18.50 4.02 3.33
CA GLU A 24 17.70 2.83 3.59
C GLU A 24 16.41 3.16 4.35
N ARG A 25 16.46 4.05 5.33
CA ARG A 25 15.27 4.54 6.05
C ARG A 25 14.30 5.23 5.08
N ALA A 26 14.81 6.08 4.19
CA ALA A 26 14.00 6.76 3.18
C ALA A 26 13.38 5.75 2.21
N ARG A 27 14.14 4.75 1.76
CA ARG A 27 13.65 3.67 0.89
C ARG A 27 12.51 2.90 1.55
N ARG A 28 12.67 2.45 2.80
CA ARG A 28 11.61 1.74 3.55
C ARG A 28 10.35 2.59 3.73
N ARG A 29 10.50 3.87 4.05
CA ARG A 29 9.37 4.80 4.17
C ARG A 29 8.63 5.00 2.86
N ARG A 30 9.36 5.06 1.74
CA ARG A 30 8.76 5.16 0.42
C ARG A 30 7.98 3.90 0.06
N THR A 31 8.48 2.71 0.41
CA THR A 31 7.92 1.41 -0.04
C THR A 31 7.04 0.67 0.97
N ASP A 32 6.84 1.22 2.17
CA ASP A 32 5.92 0.69 3.19
C ASP A 32 5.17 1.84 3.88
N ARG A 33 4.32 2.54 3.13
CA ARG A 33 3.46 3.60 3.67
C ARG A 33 2.40 3.08 4.64
N LEU A 34 2.08 1.79 4.56
CA LEU A 34 1.08 1.16 5.41
C LEU A 34 1.45 1.23 6.89
N THR A 35 2.74 1.05 7.20
CA THR A 35 3.26 1.12 8.57
C THR A 35 3.10 2.52 9.19
N ASP A 36 3.24 3.57 8.38
CA ASP A 36 3.17 4.97 8.81
C ASP A 36 1.74 5.55 8.74
N TYR A 37 0.75 4.81 8.23
CA TYR A 37 -0.62 5.29 8.11
C TYR A 37 -1.26 5.59 9.48
N ARG A 38 -1.79 6.80 9.64
CA ARG A 38 -2.48 7.28 10.84
C ARG A 38 -3.81 7.93 10.43
N PRO A 39 -4.94 7.20 10.46
CA PRO A 39 -6.24 7.78 10.12
C PRO A 39 -6.68 8.79 11.17
N TYR A 40 -7.28 9.88 10.70
CA TYR A 40 -7.98 10.81 11.59
C TYR A 40 -9.29 10.19 12.11
N PRO A 41 -9.94 10.76 13.15
CA PRO A 41 -11.04 10.11 13.85
C PRO A 41 -12.17 9.55 12.96
N LYS A 42 -12.66 10.29 11.96
CA LYS A 42 -13.76 9.77 11.09
C LYS A 42 -13.32 8.63 10.18
N GLN A 43 -12.07 8.64 9.69
CA GLN A 43 -11.52 7.49 8.95
C GLN A 43 -11.38 6.27 9.85
N ARG A 44 -10.94 6.46 11.10
CA ARG A 44 -10.86 5.36 12.09
C ARG A 44 -12.23 4.78 12.40
N GLN A 45 -13.25 5.63 12.57
CA GLN A 45 -14.63 5.20 12.72
C GLN A 45 -15.10 4.42 11.49
N PHE A 46 -14.82 4.94 10.29
CA PHE A 46 -15.10 4.23 9.05
C PHE A 46 -14.50 2.82 9.10
N HIS A 47 -13.20 2.68 9.34
CA HIS A 47 -12.49 1.40 9.44
C HIS A 47 -13.11 0.44 10.48
N ALA A 48 -13.46 0.94 11.66
CA ALA A 48 -14.06 0.14 12.73
C ALA A 48 -15.43 -0.44 12.34
N MET A 49 -16.26 0.30 11.59
CA MET A 49 -17.59 -0.17 11.19
C MET A 49 -17.58 -1.50 10.44
N GLY A 50 -16.51 -1.82 9.70
CA GLY A 50 -16.41 -3.06 8.94
C GLY A 50 -16.38 -4.32 9.82
N ALA A 51 -16.15 -4.19 11.12
CA ALA A 51 -16.30 -5.31 12.06
C ALA A 51 -17.77 -5.67 12.31
N ALA A 52 -18.69 -4.70 12.17
CA ALA A 52 -20.10 -4.83 12.51
C ALA A 52 -21.01 -4.94 11.29
N VAL A 53 -20.69 -4.25 10.19
CA VAL A 53 -21.52 -4.22 8.98
C VAL A 53 -20.78 -4.75 7.76
N ARG A 54 -21.54 -5.40 6.88
CA ARG A 54 -21.04 -5.94 5.61
C ARG A 54 -20.79 -4.84 4.58
N GLU A 55 -21.64 -3.82 4.57
CA GLU A 55 -21.63 -2.75 3.58
C GLU A 55 -21.56 -1.40 4.27
N ARG A 56 -20.70 -0.51 3.76
CA ARG A 56 -20.47 0.82 4.30
C ARG A 56 -19.99 1.76 3.20
N LEU A 57 -20.40 3.02 3.29
CA LEU A 57 -20.01 4.06 2.35
C LEU A 57 -19.20 5.15 3.07
N LEU A 58 -18.03 5.49 2.52
CA LEU A 58 -17.28 6.66 2.96
C LEU A 58 -17.74 7.90 2.18
N ALA A 59 -18.86 8.49 2.61
CA ALA A 59 -19.39 9.72 2.05
C ALA A 59 -18.64 10.93 2.63
N ALA A 60 -17.90 11.65 1.80
CA ALA A 60 -17.09 12.80 2.22
C ALA A 60 -16.88 13.79 1.07
N GLY A 61 -16.67 15.06 1.43
CA GLY A 61 -16.29 16.13 0.51
C GLY A 61 -14.97 15.88 -0.23
N ASN A 62 -14.63 16.80 -1.13
CA ASN A 62 -13.39 16.71 -1.90
C ASN A 62 -12.16 16.94 -1.02
N GLN A 63 -11.08 16.24 -1.35
CA GLN A 63 -9.78 16.34 -0.66
C GLN A 63 -9.78 15.94 0.84
N LEU A 64 -10.85 15.34 1.36
CA LEU A 64 -10.92 14.85 2.75
C LEU A 64 -10.26 13.47 2.97
N GLY A 65 -9.36 13.06 2.07
CA GLY A 65 -8.62 11.81 2.19
C GLY A 65 -9.42 10.52 1.98
N LYS A 66 -10.57 10.57 1.28
CA LYS A 66 -11.43 9.39 1.04
C LYS A 66 -10.69 8.24 0.35
N THR A 67 -9.94 8.55 -0.71
CA THR A 67 -9.19 7.54 -1.47
C THR A 67 -8.02 6.98 -0.68
N LEU A 68 -7.33 7.81 0.13
CA LEU A 68 -6.25 7.34 1.01
C LEU A 68 -6.79 6.38 2.07
N CYS A 69 -7.91 6.72 2.69
CA CYS A 69 -8.60 5.86 3.66
C CYS A 69 -8.91 4.48 3.08
N ALA A 70 -9.61 4.45 1.95
CA ALA A 70 -9.97 3.20 1.28
C ALA A 70 -8.74 2.40 0.84
N GLY A 71 -7.73 3.06 0.26
CA GLY A 71 -6.51 2.40 -0.21
C GLY A 71 -5.71 1.73 0.91
N HIS A 72 -5.58 2.38 2.06
CA HIS A 72 -4.89 1.79 3.22
C HIS A 72 -5.68 0.62 3.82
N GLU A 73 -6.99 0.73 3.93
CA GLU A 73 -7.83 -0.40 4.38
C GLU A 73 -7.69 -1.61 3.44
N VAL A 74 -7.79 -1.40 2.13
CA VAL A 74 -7.57 -2.46 1.13
C VAL A 74 -6.18 -3.08 1.29
N ALA A 75 -5.14 -2.28 1.47
CA ALA A 75 -3.79 -2.79 1.70
C ALA A 75 -3.68 -3.64 2.99
N MET A 76 -4.34 -3.24 4.09
CA MET A 76 -4.39 -4.07 5.31
C MET A 76 -5.08 -5.40 5.06
N HIS A 77 -6.21 -5.38 4.35
CA HIS A 77 -6.97 -6.58 4.04
C HIS A 77 -6.21 -7.54 3.13
N LEU A 78 -5.58 -7.05 2.06
CA LEU A 78 -4.82 -7.89 1.13
C LEU A 78 -3.55 -8.46 1.74
N THR A 79 -2.87 -7.71 2.62
CA THR A 79 -1.60 -8.14 3.21
C THR A 79 -1.74 -8.87 4.54
N GLY A 80 -2.89 -8.77 5.20
CA GLY A 80 -3.09 -9.23 6.58
C GLY A 80 -2.35 -8.40 7.63
N ARG A 81 -1.75 -7.26 7.23
CA ARG A 81 -0.97 -6.40 8.13
C ARG A 81 -1.88 -5.37 8.78
N TYR A 82 -2.41 -5.72 9.95
CA TYR A 82 -3.24 -4.82 10.74
C TYR A 82 -2.40 -4.10 11.80
N PRO A 83 -2.38 -2.77 11.85
CA PRO A 83 -1.69 -2.03 12.90
C PRO A 83 -2.36 -2.23 14.27
N PRO A 84 -1.67 -1.97 15.39
CA PRO A 84 -2.21 -2.22 16.73
C PRO A 84 -3.53 -1.49 17.04
N TRP A 85 -3.75 -0.32 16.43
CA TRP A 85 -4.98 0.46 16.61
C TRP A 85 -6.19 -0.09 15.82
N TRP A 86 -6.00 -1.10 14.96
CA TRP A 86 -7.03 -1.60 14.05
C TRP A 86 -8.11 -2.42 14.78
N THR A 87 -9.33 -1.91 14.73
CA THR A 87 -10.54 -2.53 15.31
C THR A 87 -11.59 -2.96 14.28
N GLY A 88 -11.30 -2.79 12.99
CA GLY A 88 -12.19 -3.20 11.89
C GLY A 88 -12.13 -4.70 11.59
N LYS A 89 -12.74 -5.10 10.47
CA LYS A 89 -12.68 -6.49 9.97
C LYS A 89 -11.23 -6.95 9.82
N ARG A 90 -10.95 -8.20 10.16
CA ARG A 90 -9.69 -8.86 9.85
C ARG A 90 -9.97 -10.07 8.96
N PHE A 91 -9.12 -10.23 7.94
CA PHE A 91 -9.02 -11.43 7.14
C PHE A 91 -7.84 -12.24 7.66
N ALA A 92 -8.10 -13.47 8.11
CA ALA A 92 -7.07 -14.37 8.64
C ALA A 92 -6.37 -15.17 7.53
N ARG A 93 -6.83 -15.04 6.29
CA ARG A 93 -6.32 -15.76 5.11
C ARG A 93 -6.33 -14.83 3.91
N ALA A 94 -5.53 -15.19 2.91
CA ALA A 94 -5.55 -14.54 1.61
C ALA A 94 -6.99 -14.43 1.08
N ASN A 95 -7.30 -13.29 0.48
CA ASN A 95 -8.63 -12.93 -0.01
C ASN A 95 -8.53 -12.28 -1.38
N HIS A 96 -9.69 -12.06 -2.01
CA HIS A 96 -9.82 -11.38 -3.28
C HIS A 96 -10.59 -10.08 -3.08
N GLY A 97 -10.14 -9.03 -3.75
CA GLY A 97 -10.80 -7.73 -3.78
C GLY A 97 -10.92 -7.23 -5.20
N LEU A 98 -11.96 -6.44 -5.46
CA LEU A 98 -12.13 -5.69 -6.70
C LEU A 98 -11.97 -4.21 -6.37
N ALA A 99 -11.28 -3.48 -7.24
CA ALA A 99 -11.11 -2.05 -7.11
C ALA A 99 -11.20 -1.41 -8.49
N GLY A 100 -11.99 -0.36 -8.61
CA GLY A 100 -12.24 0.28 -9.89
C GLY A 100 -12.94 1.62 -9.75
N SER A 101 -13.06 2.30 -10.88
CA SER A 101 -13.76 3.56 -11.10
C SER A 101 -14.68 3.41 -12.32
N GLU A 102 -15.41 4.47 -12.67
CA GLU A 102 -16.29 4.51 -13.86
C GLU A 102 -15.57 4.12 -15.17
N THR A 103 -14.28 4.45 -15.31
CA THR A 103 -13.46 4.05 -16.47
C THR A 103 -12.10 3.48 -16.06
N GLY A 104 -11.43 2.81 -17.00
CA GLY A 104 -10.06 2.29 -16.80
C GLY A 104 -9.03 3.42 -16.58
N GLU A 105 -9.16 4.55 -17.27
CA GLU A 105 -8.28 5.72 -17.10
C GLU A 105 -8.46 6.35 -15.71
N LEU A 106 -9.69 6.38 -15.19
CA LEU A 106 -9.98 6.84 -13.84
C LEU A 106 -9.45 5.86 -12.79
N THR A 107 -9.55 4.55 -13.05
CA THR A 107 -8.94 3.51 -12.21
C THR A 107 -7.43 3.68 -12.15
N ARG A 108 -6.77 3.87 -13.31
CA ARG A 108 -5.32 4.09 -13.43
C ARG A 108 -4.85 5.33 -12.66
N ARG A 109 -5.52 6.48 -12.85
CA ARG A 109 -5.12 7.75 -12.22
C ARG A 109 -5.50 7.85 -10.73
N GLY A 110 -6.57 7.16 -10.34
CA GLY A 110 -7.11 7.18 -8.98
C GLY A 110 -6.67 5.99 -8.16
N VAL A 111 -7.36 4.86 -8.31
CA VAL A 111 -7.24 3.66 -7.49
C VAL A 111 -5.83 3.04 -7.59
N GLN A 112 -5.37 2.74 -8.81
CA GLN A 112 -4.05 2.15 -9.06
C GLN A 112 -2.94 3.02 -8.47
N ARG A 113 -3.00 4.33 -8.69
CA ARG A 113 -2.02 5.28 -8.15
C ARG A 113 -1.88 5.18 -6.63
N ILE A 114 -3.01 5.09 -5.93
CA ILE A 114 -3.03 5.01 -4.47
C ILE A 114 -2.55 3.66 -3.97
N LEU A 115 -2.92 2.57 -4.63
CA LEU A 115 -2.55 1.22 -4.21
C LEU A 115 -1.10 0.87 -4.52
N LEU A 116 -0.63 1.19 -5.73
CA LEU A 116 0.64 0.69 -6.26
C LEU A 116 1.74 1.75 -6.33
N GLY A 117 1.43 3.05 -6.36
CA GLY A 117 2.42 4.11 -6.54
C GLY A 117 2.13 4.97 -7.77
N ARG A 118 2.88 6.06 -7.96
CA ARG A 118 2.58 7.05 -9.02
C ARG A 118 2.67 6.48 -10.42
N ASP A 119 3.71 5.70 -10.66
CA ASP A 119 3.97 5.00 -11.89
C ASP A 119 4.37 3.56 -11.53
N VAL A 120 3.60 2.60 -12.03
CA VAL A 120 3.78 1.18 -11.71
C VAL A 120 5.05 0.62 -12.34
N LYS A 121 5.58 1.23 -13.41
CA LYS A 121 6.82 0.74 -14.04
C LYS A 121 8.07 1.12 -13.26
N THR A 122 8.05 2.27 -12.59
CA THR A 122 9.24 2.85 -11.94
C THR A 122 9.17 2.88 -10.42
N ASP A 123 7.97 2.93 -9.85
CA ASP A 123 7.72 3.20 -8.43
C ASP A 123 6.66 2.25 -7.84
N MET A 124 6.48 1.06 -8.42
CA MET A 124 5.57 0.06 -7.88
C MET A 124 5.96 -0.35 -6.47
N GLY A 125 4.97 -0.38 -5.58
CA GLY A 125 5.15 -0.67 -4.17
C GLY A 125 5.38 0.57 -3.31
N SER A 126 5.31 1.78 -3.88
CA SER A 126 5.34 3.03 -3.12
C SER A 126 3.96 3.53 -2.69
N GLY A 127 2.90 2.84 -3.13
CA GLY A 127 1.52 3.11 -2.75
C GLY A 127 1.16 2.58 -1.36
N ALA A 128 -0.13 2.36 -1.15
CA ALA A 128 -0.66 1.81 0.10
C ALA A 128 -0.28 0.34 0.29
N ILE A 129 -0.19 -0.45 -0.79
CA ILE A 129 0.28 -1.84 -0.74
C ILE A 129 1.81 -1.79 -0.65
N PRO A 130 2.43 -2.28 0.44
CA PRO A 130 3.87 -2.27 0.56
C PRO A 130 4.54 -3.08 -0.55
N GLY A 131 5.60 -2.55 -1.15
CA GLY A 131 6.27 -3.19 -2.29
C GLY A 131 6.75 -4.61 -2.02
N ALA A 132 7.22 -4.87 -0.79
CA ALA A 132 7.63 -6.21 -0.36
C ALA A 132 6.48 -7.24 -0.33
N CYS A 133 5.23 -6.81 -0.44
CA CYS A 133 4.07 -7.69 -0.51
C CYS A 133 3.61 -7.94 -1.96
N ILE A 134 4.07 -7.17 -2.94
CA ILE A 134 3.64 -7.33 -4.34
C ILE A 134 4.46 -8.46 -4.97
N GLN A 135 3.79 -9.51 -5.43
CA GLN A 135 4.41 -10.67 -6.09
C GLN A 135 4.46 -10.50 -7.62
N GLY A 136 3.56 -9.68 -8.17
CA GLY A 136 3.50 -9.41 -9.60
C GLY A 136 2.18 -8.73 -9.99
N VAL A 137 2.09 -8.34 -11.27
CA VAL A 137 0.90 -7.72 -11.86
C VAL A 137 0.64 -8.28 -13.25
N THR A 138 -0.62 -8.26 -13.69
CA THR A 138 -1.03 -8.41 -15.09
C THR A 138 -1.50 -7.07 -15.64
N TRP A 139 -1.44 -6.91 -16.96
CA TRP A 139 -1.83 -5.67 -17.64
C TRP A 139 -3.20 -5.83 -18.29
N ALA A 140 -4.02 -4.78 -18.18
CA ALA A 140 -5.30 -4.72 -18.86
C ALA A 140 -5.12 -4.58 -20.38
N ARG A 141 -6.07 -5.10 -21.13
CA ARG A 141 -6.14 -4.90 -22.58
C ARG A 141 -6.93 -3.61 -22.87
N GLY A 142 -6.41 -2.76 -23.75
CA GLY A 142 -7.13 -1.59 -24.25
C GLY A 142 -6.90 -0.27 -23.50
N VAL A 143 -6.40 -0.29 -22.26
CA VAL A 143 -6.01 0.94 -21.53
C VAL A 143 -4.51 0.89 -21.21
N PRO A 144 -3.69 1.76 -21.81
CA PRO A 144 -2.25 1.75 -21.59
C PRO A 144 -1.88 1.88 -20.11
N GLU A 145 -1.01 0.99 -19.64
CA GLU A 145 -0.44 1.01 -18.29
C GLU A 145 -1.45 0.85 -17.15
N LEU A 146 -2.67 0.39 -17.45
CA LEU A 146 -3.62 -0.06 -16.45
C LEU A 146 -3.24 -1.47 -16.01
N VAL A 147 -3.09 -1.65 -14.70
CA VAL A 147 -2.96 -2.96 -14.07
C VAL A 147 -4.34 -3.59 -13.99
N ASP A 148 -4.44 -4.82 -14.47
CA ASP A 148 -5.66 -5.62 -14.39
C ASP A 148 -5.73 -6.37 -13.06
N THR A 149 -4.73 -7.19 -12.77
CA THR A 149 -4.62 -7.96 -11.53
C THR A 149 -3.31 -7.67 -10.82
N VAL A 150 -3.36 -7.55 -9.48
CA VAL A 150 -2.17 -7.50 -8.62
C VAL A 150 -2.15 -8.72 -7.69
N TYR A 151 -1.03 -9.43 -7.67
CA TYR A 151 -0.81 -10.54 -6.75
C TYR A 151 -0.13 -10.03 -5.49
N VAL A 152 -0.78 -10.19 -4.33
CA VAL A 152 -0.30 -9.68 -3.05
C VAL A 152 -0.11 -10.83 -2.06
N GLN A 153 1.07 -10.85 -1.43
CA GLN A 153 1.39 -11.77 -0.36
C GLN A 153 0.64 -11.38 0.93
N HIS A 154 -0.25 -12.25 1.38
CA HIS A 154 -0.88 -12.16 2.69
C HIS A 154 0.00 -12.83 3.76
N ARG A 155 0.13 -12.22 4.95
CA ARG A 155 0.77 -12.87 6.10
C ARG A 155 -0.14 -14.00 6.60
N ARG A 156 0.37 -15.22 6.68
CA ARG A 156 -0.37 -16.35 7.25
C ARG A 156 -0.65 -16.11 8.73
#